data_AF-A0A9W5VFC5-F1
#
_entry.id   AF-A0A9W5VFC5-F1
#
_cell.length_a   1.000
_cell.length_b   1.000
_cell.length_c   1.000
_cell.angle_alpha   90.00
_cell.angle_beta   90.00
_cell.angle_gamma   90.00
#
_symmetry.space_group_name_H-M   'P 1'
#
loop_
_entity.id
_entity.type
_entity.pdbx_description
1 polymer ?
#
loop_
_entity_poly.entity_id
_entity_poly.type
_entity_poly.pdbx_seq_one_letter_code
_entity_poly.pdbx_strand_id
1 'polypeptide(L)'
;MNMKKSLSVTTLGLAVLGFGFTNNASASEIDTVDKQPVLVDFDTIQSTKTSSVPSLTIAAAPKNDSNISVYTPFFGNPYAVAKSTSTTTEDYVYAKARTFNGDSSLVNTKSNSAKKSSFVSATATNTSIYYGDDYAIGNHTYKLSGYNDVNHETKAFW
;
A
#
# COMPACT_ATOMS: atom_id res chain seq x y z
N MET A 1 25.45 56.57 -1.89
CA MET A 1 24.17 55.83 -1.81
C MET A 1 24.32 54.61 -2.72
N ASN A 2 24.62 53.45 -2.15
CA ASN A 2 25.02 52.26 -2.91
C ASN A 2 23.90 51.20 -2.81
N MET A 3 23.22 50.92 -3.92
CA MET A 3 22.25 49.83 -4.02
C MET A 3 22.99 48.49 -4.13
N LYS A 4 22.80 47.59 -3.15
CA LYS A 4 23.22 46.18 -3.27
C LYS A 4 22.03 45.38 -3.82
N LYS A 5 22.21 44.74 -4.97
CA LYS A 5 21.22 43.83 -5.58
C LYS A 5 21.13 42.55 -4.74
N SER A 6 19.91 42.18 -4.35
CA SER A 6 19.63 40.89 -3.70
C SER A 6 19.26 39.86 -4.77
N LEU A 7 19.97 38.73 -4.81
CA LEU A 7 19.66 37.57 -5.63
C LEU A 7 19.17 36.46 -4.70
N SER A 8 17.87 36.22 -4.64
CA SER A 8 17.29 35.16 -3.81
C SER A 8 17.20 33.87 -4.63
N VAL A 9 18.08 32.90 -4.32
CA VAL A 9 17.99 31.53 -4.82
C VAL A 9 17.20 30.72 -3.79
N THR A 10 16.00 30.29 -4.15
CA THR A 10 15.17 29.41 -3.31
C THR A 10 15.48 27.96 -3.66
N THR A 11 16.34 27.32 -2.87
CA THR A 11 16.59 25.88 -2.94
C THR A 11 15.49 25.15 -2.17
N LEU A 12 14.60 24.43 -2.87
CA LEU A 12 13.61 23.55 -2.25
C LEU A 12 14.30 22.23 -1.87
N GLY A 13 14.70 22.09 -0.61
CA GLY A 13 15.22 20.85 -0.06
C GLY A 13 14.08 19.87 0.24
N LEU A 14 14.09 18.71 -0.42
CA LEU A 14 13.17 17.61 -0.15
C LEU A 14 13.65 16.85 1.10
N ALA A 15 12.95 17.01 2.22
CA ALA A 15 13.25 16.28 3.45
C ALA A 15 12.66 14.86 3.39
N VAL A 16 13.50 13.85 3.22
CA VAL A 16 13.14 12.44 3.43
C VAL A 16 13.23 12.16 4.93
N LEU A 17 12.08 11.97 5.57
CA LEU A 17 12.01 11.51 6.96
C LEU A 17 12.30 10.01 7.01
N GLY A 18 13.58 9.66 7.19
CA GLY A 18 14.00 8.33 7.60
C GLY A 18 13.75 8.13 9.09
N PHE A 19 12.70 7.41 9.45
CA PHE A 19 12.53 6.93 10.82
C PHE A 19 13.39 5.69 11.02
N GLY A 20 14.57 5.89 11.60
CA GLY A 20 15.40 4.82 12.15
C GLY A 20 14.89 4.40 13.53
N PHE A 21 14.78 3.10 13.74
CA PHE A 21 14.85 2.52 15.09
C PHE A 21 16.18 1.80 15.20
N THR A 22 17.05 2.27 16.08
CA THR A 22 18.27 1.57 16.48
C THR A 22 18.06 0.90 17.82
N ASN A 23 18.41 -0.38 17.92
CA ASN A 23 19.06 -0.95 19.09
C ASN A 23 19.90 -2.16 18.63
N ASN A 24 21.19 -2.08 18.92
CA ASN A 24 22.20 -3.09 18.60
C ASN A 24 22.13 -4.26 19.60
N ALA A 25 22.16 -5.48 19.07
CA ALA A 25 22.68 -6.64 19.77
C ALA A 25 23.44 -7.49 18.73
N SER A 26 24.75 -7.65 18.92
CA SER A 26 25.60 -8.43 18.01
C SER A 26 25.34 -9.93 18.21
N ALA A 27 24.85 -10.58 17.15
CA ALA A 27 24.89 -12.01 16.98
C ALA A 27 25.50 -12.28 15.60
N SER A 28 26.49 -13.17 15.56
CA SER A 28 27.24 -13.63 14.39
C SER A 28 26.47 -13.52 13.07
N GLU A 29 26.91 -12.65 12.17
CA GLU A 29 26.29 -12.46 10.85
C GLU A 29 26.55 -13.69 9.97
N ILE A 30 25.62 -14.64 10.00
CA ILE A 30 25.44 -15.60 8.91
C ILE A 30 24.70 -14.85 7.80
N ASP A 31 25.46 -14.30 6.87
CA ASP A 31 25.08 -13.97 5.49
C ASP A 31 23.56 -13.76 5.29
N THR A 32 23.07 -12.58 5.67
CA THR A 32 21.66 -12.18 5.56
C THR A 32 21.35 -11.38 4.30
N VAL A 33 22.32 -11.24 3.39
CA VAL A 33 22.20 -10.38 2.20
C VAL A 33 21.16 -10.91 1.19
N ASP A 34 20.84 -12.21 1.19
CA ASP A 34 19.95 -12.84 0.18
C ASP A 34 18.61 -13.40 0.72
N LYS A 35 18.15 -12.99 1.91
CA LYS A 35 16.95 -13.60 2.57
C LYS A 35 15.67 -12.75 2.55
N GLN A 36 15.60 -11.71 1.72
CA GLN A 36 14.39 -10.90 1.61
C GLN A 36 13.31 -11.64 0.81
N PRO A 37 12.01 -11.53 1.18
CA PRO A 37 10.93 -12.06 0.37
C PRO A 37 10.99 -11.50 -1.06
N VAL A 38 10.96 -12.37 -2.06
CA VAL A 38 10.97 -11.97 -3.47
C VAL A 38 9.56 -11.49 -3.82
N LEU A 39 9.43 -10.24 -4.27
CA LEU A 39 8.20 -9.74 -4.90
C LEU A 39 8.07 -10.45 -6.25
N VAL A 40 6.97 -11.19 -6.43
CA VAL A 40 6.74 -11.94 -7.66
C VAL A 40 5.93 -11.12 -8.67
N ASP A 41 4.81 -10.57 -8.20
CA ASP A 41 3.90 -9.77 -9.01
C ASP A 41 3.15 -8.76 -8.12
N PHE A 42 2.59 -7.73 -8.75
CA PHE A 42 1.77 -6.73 -8.09
C PHE A 42 0.81 -6.08 -9.08
N ASP A 43 -0.29 -5.57 -8.53
CA ASP A 43 -1.23 -4.73 -9.27
C ASP A 43 -1.56 -3.50 -8.42
N THR A 44 -1.72 -2.37 -9.10
CA THR A 44 -1.97 -1.07 -8.49
C THR A 44 -3.01 -0.31 -9.27
N ILE A 45 -4.04 0.16 -8.55
CA ILE A 45 -5.07 1.04 -9.09
C ILE A 45 -5.03 2.36 -8.32
N GLN A 46 -4.96 3.46 -9.07
CA GLN A 46 -5.04 4.80 -8.53
C GLN A 46 -6.31 5.49 -9.00
N SER A 47 -6.93 6.27 -8.11
CA SER A 47 -8.08 7.08 -8.45
C SER A 47 -8.04 8.42 -7.74
N THR A 48 -8.70 9.42 -8.33
CA THR A 48 -8.94 10.70 -7.67
C THR A 48 -10.41 10.76 -7.27
N LYS A 49 -10.69 11.10 -6.01
CA LYS A 49 -12.06 11.20 -5.50
C LYS A 49 -12.82 12.30 -6.20
N THR A 50 -14.06 12.01 -6.57
CA THR A 50 -15.00 13.01 -7.06
C THR A 50 -15.82 13.54 -5.90
N SER A 51 -15.92 14.87 -5.79
CA SER A 51 -16.73 15.50 -4.76
C SER A 51 -18.21 15.23 -5.01
N SER A 52 -18.96 14.90 -3.96
CA SER A 52 -20.42 14.86 -3.98
C SER A 52 -21.04 16.22 -3.63
N VAL A 53 -20.22 17.23 -3.30
CA VAL A 53 -20.63 18.59 -2.93
C VAL A 53 -19.99 19.62 -3.89
N PRO A 54 -20.78 20.48 -4.55
CA PRO A 54 -20.26 21.42 -5.55
C PRO A 54 -19.15 22.35 -5.05
N SER A 55 -19.20 22.79 -3.78
CA SER A 55 -18.24 23.74 -3.21
C SER A 55 -16.84 23.17 -2.96
N LEU A 56 -16.68 21.84 -2.89
CA LEU A 56 -15.38 21.18 -2.63
C LEU A 56 -14.57 20.92 -3.91
N THR A 57 -15.16 21.16 -5.09
CA THR A 57 -14.50 20.94 -6.39
C THR A 57 -13.33 21.90 -6.68
N ILE A 58 -13.18 22.96 -5.89
CA ILE A 58 -12.14 24.00 -6.03
C ILE A 58 -10.83 23.60 -5.32
N ALA A 59 -10.86 22.59 -4.43
CA ALA A 59 -9.68 22.06 -3.74
C ALA A 59 -9.04 20.89 -4.51
N ALA A 60 -7.76 20.63 -4.27
CA ALA A 60 -7.09 19.43 -4.81
C ALA A 60 -7.79 18.17 -4.28
N ALA A 61 -8.41 17.42 -5.19
CA ALA A 61 -9.17 16.24 -4.83
C ALA A 61 -8.26 15.13 -4.25
N PRO A 62 -8.66 14.47 -3.14
CA PRO A 62 -7.91 13.38 -2.56
C PRO A 62 -7.66 12.25 -3.56
N LYS A 63 -6.51 11.60 -3.47
CA LYS A 63 -6.16 10.44 -4.29
C LYS A 63 -6.10 9.19 -3.45
N ASN A 64 -6.63 8.09 -3.98
CA ASN A 64 -6.54 6.76 -3.39
C ASN A 64 -5.66 5.87 -4.26
N ASP A 65 -4.72 5.19 -3.60
CA ASP A 65 -3.82 4.19 -4.17
C ASP A 65 -4.12 2.85 -3.51
N SER A 66 -4.49 1.88 -4.33
CA SER A 66 -4.84 0.51 -3.95
C SER A 66 -3.85 -0.43 -4.58
N ASN A 67 -3.24 -1.30 -3.78
CA ASN A 67 -2.22 -2.22 -4.26
C ASN A 67 -2.40 -3.61 -3.66
N ILE A 68 -2.18 -4.64 -4.47
CA ILE A 68 -1.92 -6.01 -4.01
C ILE A 68 -0.51 -6.39 -4.47
N SER A 69 0.23 -7.08 -3.63
CA SER A 69 1.56 -7.60 -3.97
C SER A 69 1.68 -9.01 -3.43
N VAL A 70 2.23 -9.92 -4.23
CA VAL A 70 2.48 -11.32 -3.85
C VAL A 70 3.97 -11.56 -3.69
N TYR A 71 4.31 -12.31 -2.65
CA TYR A 71 5.69 -12.57 -2.25
C TYR A 71 5.94 -14.05 -2.08
N THR A 72 7.14 -14.47 -2.45
CA THR A 72 7.70 -15.79 -2.18
C THR A 72 8.89 -15.64 -1.23
N PRO A 73 8.74 -15.98 0.07
CA PRO A 73 9.85 -15.96 1.00
C PRO A 73 10.76 -17.18 0.78
N PHE A 74 12.04 -17.05 1.14
CA PHE A 74 12.98 -18.17 1.10
C PHE A 74 12.64 -19.28 2.10
N PHE A 75 12.02 -18.92 3.24
CA PHE A 75 11.46 -19.86 4.22
C PHE A 75 10.01 -19.50 4.54
N GLY A 76 9.17 -20.51 4.68
CA GLY A 76 7.76 -20.37 5.02
C GLY A 76 6.85 -20.27 3.81
N ASN A 77 5.60 -19.89 4.06
CA ASN A 77 4.56 -19.89 3.04
C ASN A 77 4.57 -18.57 2.24
N PRO A 78 4.33 -18.62 0.92
CA PRO A 78 4.05 -17.42 0.13
C PRO A 78 2.90 -16.61 0.73
N TYR A 79 2.85 -15.31 0.48
CA TYR A 79 1.80 -14.46 1.03
C TYR A 79 1.53 -13.25 0.14
N ALA A 80 0.30 -12.73 0.26
CA ALA A 80 -0.15 -11.54 -0.43
C ALA A 80 -0.41 -10.42 0.56
N VAL A 81 -0.06 -9.19 0.19
CA VAL A 81 -0.28 -7.98 0.99
C VAL A 81 -1.14 -7.00 0.21
N ALA A 82 -2.37 -6.77 0.68
CA ALA A 82 -3.23 -5.71 0.18
C ALA A 82 -2.96 -4.43 0.97
N LYS A 83 -2.69 -3.32 0.28
CA LYS A 83 -2.47 -1.99 0.87
C LYS A 83 -3.48 -1.00 0.31
N SER A 84 -4.11 -0.24 1.20
CA SER A 84 -5.01 0.85 0.85
C SER A 84 -4.45 2.15 1.41
N THR A 85 -3.99 3.04 0.52
CA THR A 85 -3.40 4.33 0.89
C THR A 85 -4.23 5.48 0.32
N SER A 86 -4.37 6.56 1.09
CA SER A 86 -4.98 7.81 0.66
C SER A 86 -4.03 8.98 0.91
N THR A 87 -4.08 10.00 0.06
CA THR A 87 -3.34 11.25 0.29
C THR A 87 -3.92 12.09 1.42
N THR A 88 -5.11 11.74 1.93
CA THR A 88 -5.76 12.39 3.07
C THR A 88 -6.20 11.37 4.12
N THR A 89 -6.58 11.87 5.29
CA THR A 89 -7.22 11.05 6.32
C THR A 89 -8.67 10.79 5.92
N GLU A 90 -9.00 9.53 5.66
CA GLU A 90 -10.35 9.09 5.29
C GLU A 90 -11.18 8.86 6.56
N ASP A 91 -12.51 8.97 6.44
CA ASP A 91 -13.41 8.59 7.52
C ASP A 91 -13.37 7.08 7.77
N TYR A 92 -13.17 6.31 6.70
CA TYR A 92 -13.01 4.86 6.74
C TYR A 92 -12.11 4.38 5.60
N VAL A 93 -11.13 3.53 5.92
CA VAL A 93 -10.32 2.79 4.95
C VAL A 93 -10.39 1.31 5.27
N TYR A 94 -10.48 0.50 4.23
CA TYR A 94 -10.50 -0.96 4.32
C TYR A 94 -9.56 -1.57 3.28
N ALA A 95 -8.92 -2.67 3.68
CA ALA A 95 -8.15 -3.54 2.81
C ALA A 95 -8.51 -4.99 3.13
N LYS A 96 -8.67 -5.82 2.09
CA LYS A 96 -8.79 -7.27 2.22
C LYS A 96 -7.91 -7.95 1.20
N ALA A 97 -7.07 -8.86 1.67
CA ALA A 97 -6.33 -9.79 0.85
C ALA A 97 -7.05 -11.15 0.84
N ARG A 98 -7.17 -11.74 -0.34
CA ARG A 98 -7.66 -13.10 -0.57
C ARG A 98 -6.65 -13.83 -1.44
N THR A 99 -6.32 -15.06 -1.09
CA THR A 99 -5.44 -15.93 -1.88
C THR A 99 -6.25 -17.09 -2.41
N PHE A 100 -5.98 -17.48 -3.65
CA PHE A 100 -6.69 -18.53 -4.36
C PHE A 100 -5.68 -19.48 -4.98
N ASN A 101 -6.03 -20.76 -5.04
CA ASN A 101 -5.25 -21.73 -5.79
C ASN A 101 -5.56 -21.63 -7.30
N GLY A 102 -4.80 -22.32 -8.15
CA GLY A 102 -5.04 -22.40 -9.60
C GLY A 102 -6.46 -22.82 -10.00
N ASP A 103 -7.14 -23.63 -9.18
CA ASP A 103 -8.55 -24.03 -9.36
C ASP A 103 -9.57 -22.96 -8.92
N SER A 104 -9.10 -21.75 -8.59
CA SER A 104 -9.92 -20.63 -8.07
C SER A 104 -10.63 -20.91 -6.74
N SER A 105 -10.17 -21.91 -5.98
CA SER A 105 -10.62 -22.13 -4.62
C SER A 105 -9.94 -21.16 -3.65
N LEU A 106 -10.71 -20.60 -2.73
CA LEU A 106 -10.15 -19.71 -1.70
C LEU A 106 -9.22 -20.50 -0.78
N VAL A 107 -7.96 -20.08 -0.71
CA VAL A 107 -6.95 -20.64 0.19
C VAL A 107 -6.98 -19.92 1.53
N ASN A 108 -6.93 -18.58 1.52
CA ASN A 108 -6.95 -17.78 2.74
C ASN A 108 -7.52 -16.38 2.50
N THR A 109 -7.98 -15.75 3.59
CA THR A 109 -8.42 -14.36 3.57
C THR A 109 -8.10 -13.65 4.87
N LYS A 110 -7.65 -12.40 4.76
CA LYS A 110 -7.51 -11.47 5.88
C LYS A 110 -7.96 -10.08 5.45
N SER A 111 -8.53 -9.35 6.40
CA SER A 111 -8.98 -7.99 6.18
C SER A 111 -8.60 -7.10 7.36
N ASN A 112 -8.47 -5.82 7.09
CA ASN A 112 -8.23 -4.80 8.09
C ASN A 112 -8.99 -3.52 7.72
N SER A 113 -9.39 -2.75 8.74
CA SER A 113 -10.00 -1.43 8.55
C SER A 113 -9.65 -0.49 9.67
N ALA A 114 -9.62 0.79 9.34
CA ALA A 114 -9.43 1.85 10.30
C ALA A 114 -10.40 3.01 10.00
N LYS A 115 -10.80 3.72 11.05
CA LYS A 115 -11.48 5.01 10.95
C LYS A 115 -10.45 6.10 11.15
N LYS A 116 -10.65 7.25 10.50
CA LYS A 116 -9.74 8.41 10.62
C LYS A 116 -8.28 8.02 10.35
N SER A 117 -8.07 7.29 9.25
CA SER A 117 -6.75 6.85 8.81
C SER A 117 -6.58 7.15 7.32
N SER A 118 -5.35 7.34 6.88
CA SER A 118 -4.97 7.39 5.47
C SER A 118 -4.47 6.03 4.96
N PHE A 119 -4.32 5.04 5.83
CA PHE A 119 -3.67 3.78 5.50
C PHE A 119 -4.25 2.58 6.27
N VAL A 120 -4.39 1.46 5.57
CA VAL A 120 -4.51 0.12 6.16
C VAL A 120 -3.87 -0.93 5.25
N SER A 121 -3.43 -2.04 5.83
CA SER A 121 -2.99 -3.21 5.08
C SER A 121 -3.53 -4.50 5.68
N ALA A 122 -3.65 -5.52 4.83
CA ALA A 122 -4.02 -6.87 5.21
C ALA A 122 -3.10 -7.87 4.51
N THR A 123 -2.59 -8.85 5.25
CA THR A 123 -1.71 -9.90 4.74
C THR A 123 -2.41 -11.25 4.83
N ALA A 124 -2.49 -11.97 3.72
CA ALA A 124 -3.04 -13.32 3.68
C ALA A 124 -1.97 -14.30 3.18
N THR A 125 -1.71 -15.36 3.94
CA THR A 125 -0.75 -16.40 3.55
C THR A 125 -1.39 -17.34 2.54
N ASN A 126 -0.63 -17.77 1.55
CA ASN A 126 -0.99 -18.83 0.64
C ASN A 126 -0.35 -20.14 1.13
N THR A 127 -1.17 -21.12 1.49
CA THR A 127 -0.74 -22.41 2.02
C THR A 127 -0.76 -23.53 0.97
N SER A 128 -0.92 -23.19 -0.31
CA SER A 128 -0.82 -24.16 -1.41
C SER A 128 0.59 -24.74 -1.48
N ILE A 129 0.68 -26.05 -1.73
CA ILE A 129 1.96 -26.77 -1.89
C ILE A 129 2.64 -26.38 -3.20
N TYR A 130 1.84 -26.19 -4.26
CA TYR A 130 2.25 -25.69 -5.56
C TYR A 130 1.44 -24.43 -5.86
N TYR A 131 2.12 -23.32 -6.14
CA TYR A 131 1.49 -22.01 -6.23
C TYR A 131 1.81 -21.25 -7.53
N GLY A 132 2.42 -21.89 -8.54
CA GLY A 132 2.77 -21.24 -9.80
C GLY A 132 1.58 -20.81 -10.67
N ASP A 133 0.37 -21.28 -10.35
CA ASP A 133 -0.89 -20.85 -10.99
C ASP A 133 -1.81 -20.12 -9.99
N ASP A 134 -1.34 -19.88 -8.76
CA ASP A 134 -2.12 -19.26 -7.71
C ASP A 134 -2.19 -17.75 -7.91
N TYR A 135 -3.22 -17.13 -7.34
CA TYR A 135 -3.39 -15.68 -7.44
C TYR A 135 -3.97 -15.07 -6.17
N ALA A 136 -3.77 -13.77 -6.03
CA ALA A 136 -4.32 -12.97 -4.95
C ALA A 136 -5.22 -11.87 -5.47
N ILE A 137 -6.27 -11.56 -4.70
CA ILE A 137 -7.15 -10.41 -4.94
C ILE A 137 -7.11 -9.47 -3.75
N GLY A 138 -6.83 -8.20 -4.02
CA GLY A 138 -6.97 -7.09 -3.08
C GLY A 138 -8.32 -6.39 -3.26
N ASN A 139 -9.12 -6.24 -2.20
CA ASN A 139 -10.28 -5.36 -2.22
C ASN A 139 -10.07 -4.17 -1.28
N HIS A 140 -10.39 -2.99 -1.78
CA HIS A 140 -10.07 -1.72 -1.14
C HIS A 140 -11.31 -0.83 -1.10
N THR A 141 -11.57 -0.19 0.04
CA THR A 141 -12.68 0.77 0.18
C THR A 141 -12.20 2.02 0.90
N TYR A 142 -12.60 3.19 0.39
CA TYR A 142 -12.29 4.50 0.94
C TYR A 142 -13.55 5.34 1.03
N LYS A 143 -13.87 5.82 2.23
CA LYS A 143 -15.01 6.71 2.48
C LYS A 143 -14.52 8.01 3.10
N LEU A 144 -14.96 9.12 2.51
CA LEU A 144 -14.68 10.47 2.99
C LEU A 144 -15.92 11.32 2.80
N SER A 145 -16.40 11.94 3.87
CA SER A 145 -17.56 12.81 3.85
C SER A 145 -17.39 13.93 2.83
N GLY A 146 -18.42 14.14 2.00
CA GLY A 146 -18.39 15.12 0.92
C GLY A 146 -17.78 14.61 -0.40
N TYR A 147 -17.34 13.36 -0.45
CA TYR A 147 -16.82 12.71 -1.66
C TYR A 147 -17.53 11.37 -1.90
N ASN A 148 -17.50 10.91 -3.16
CA ASN A 148 -17.99 9.58 -3.49
C ASN A 148 -17.10 8.49 -2.86
N ASP A 149 -17.74 7.38 -2.48
CA ASP A 149 -17.04 6.18 -2.04
C ASP A 149 -16.23 5.61 -3.19
N VAL A 150 -15.01 5.17 -2.88
CA VAL A 150 -14.11 4.53 -3.86
C VAL A 150 -13.96 3.08 -3.47
N ASN A 151 -14.17 2.19 -4.44
CA ASN A 151 -13.95 0.76 -4.29
C ASN A 151 -13.06 0.26 -5.44
N HIS A 152 -11.99 -0.44 -5.09
CA HIS A 152 -11.10 -1.05 -6.07
C HIS A 152 -10.96 -2.55 -5.82
N GLU A 153 -10.74 -3.29 -6.90
CA GLU A 153 -10.29 -4.67 -6.86
C GLU A 153 -8.99 -4.76 -7.67
N THR A 154 -7.94 -5.27 -7.04
CA THR A 154 -6.63 -5.49 -7.65
C THR A 154 -6.32 -6.99 -7.70
N LYS A 155 -5.52 -7.44 -8.67
CA LYS A 155 -5.20 -8.87 -8.84
C LYS A 155 -3.74 -9.09 -9.22
N ALA A 156 -3.06 -10.00 -8.53
CA ALA A 156 -1.68 -10.40 -8.82
C ALA A 156 -1.52 -11.93 -8.78
N PHE A 157 -0.50 -12.46 -9.46
CA PHE A 157 -0.26 -13.90 -9.64
C PHE A 157 1.09 -14.32 -9.08
N TRP A 158 1.17 -15.51 -8.47
CA TRP A 158 2.45 -16.10 -8.06
C TRP A 158 3.18 -16.78 -9.22
#